data_AF-D8S261-F1
#
_entry.id   AF-D8S261-F1
#
_cell.length_a   1.000
_cell.length_b   1.000
_cell.length_c   1.000
_cell.angle_alpha   90.00
_cell.angle_beta   90.00
_cell.angle_gamma   90.00
#
_symmetry.space_group_name_H-M   'P 1'
#
loop_
_entity.id
_entity.type
_entity.pdbx_description
1 polymer ?
#
loop_
_entity_poly.entity_id
_entity_poly.type
_entity_poly.pdbx_seq_one_letter_code
_entity_poly.pdbx_strand_id
1 'polypeptide(L)'
;QVVRGNKELPFHTDILEAFQKEVAPLGLQVEAMGGGKMEHSPEQQVIHVFGVSQAFGPANHKLTSSILCQSFPLYKIFISSDDA
;
A
#
# COMPACT_ATOMS: atom_id res chain seq x y z
N GLN A 1 -2.72 -10.74 4.57
CA GLN A 1 -2.33 -9.79 3.51
C GLN A 1 -1.38 -8.77 4.11
N VAL A 2 -0.51 -8.18 3.30
CA VAL A 2 0.43 -7.15 3.73
C VAL A 2 0.26 -5.91 2.87
N VAL A 3 0.57 -4.74 3.44
CA VAL A 3 0.66 -3.48 2.72
C VAL A 3 2.14 -3.14 2.54
N ARG A 4 2.52 -2.74 1.33
CA ARG A 4 3.88 -2.31 0.97
C ARG A 4 3.79 -1.00 0.18
N GLY A 5 4.68 -0.07 0.51
CA GLY A 5 4.83 1.22 -0.17
C GLY A 5 6.26 1.70 0.00
N ASN A 6 6.82 2.30 -1.05
CA ASN A 6 8.20 2.80 -1.06
C ASN A 6 8.26 4.12 -1.83
N LYS A 7 8.81 5.16 -1.20
CA LYS A 7 8.93 6.50 -1.79
C LYS A 7 9.92 6.54 -2.97
N GLU A 8 10.94 5.69 -2.94
CA GLU A 8 12.01 5.65 -3.94
C GLU A 8 11.68 4.79 -5.16
N LEU A 9 10.59 4.00 -5.10
CA LEU A 9 10.13 3.13 -6.18
C LEU A 9 8.85 3.70 -6.80
N PRO A 10 8.93 4.37 -7.96
CA PRO A 10 7.79 5.10 -8.53
C PRO A 10 6.70 4.18 -9.10
N PHE A 11 7.01 2.91 -9.42
CA PHE A 11 6.07 1.97 -10.00
C PHE A 11 5.72 0.83 -9.05
N HIS A 12 4.46 0.40 -9.05
CA HIS A 12 4.00 -0.72 -8.20
C HIS A 12 4.69 -2.04 -8.53
N THR A 13 5.07 -2.24 -9.80
CA THR A 13 5.82 -3.43 -10.24
C THR A 13 7.16 -3.55 -9.53
N ASP A 14 7.86 -2.44 -9.34
CA ASP A 14 9.17 -2.40 -8.70
C ASP A 14 9.05 -2.69 -7.19
N ILE A 15 7.97 -2.20 -6.57
CA ILE A 15 7.64 -2.51 -5.16
C ILE A 15 7.36 -4.00 -5.00
N LEU A 16 6.60 -4.60 -5.93
CA LEU A 16 6.31 -6.04 -5.91
C LEU A 16 7.61 -6.85 -6.09
N GLU A 17 8.45 -6.51 -7.07
CA GLU A 17 9.70 -7.20 -7.33
C GLU A 17 10.65 -7.12 -6.12
N ALA A 18 10.78 -5.94 -5.52
CA ALA A 18 11.56 -5.75 -4.30
C ALA A 18 11.05 -6.63 -3.16
N PHE A 19 9.73 -6.71 -2.97
CA PHE A 19 9.13 -7.54 -1.93
C PHE A 19 9.27 -9.03 -2.22
N GLN A 20 9.15 -9.46 -3.48
CA GLN A 20 9.42 -10.84 -3.90
C GLN A 20 10.86 -11.24 -3.59
N LYS A 21 11.84 -10.37 -3.86
CA LYS A 21 13.26 -10.58 -3.51
C LYS A 21 13.46 -10.68 -1.99
N GLU A 22 12.77 -9.85 -1.21
CA GLU A 22 12.82 -9.87 0.27
C GLU A 22 12.35 -11.21 0.85
N VAL A 23 11.28 -11.79 0.29
CA VAL A 23 10.67 -13.02 0.85
C VAL A 23 11.15 -14.32 0.20
N ALA A 24 11.85 -14.25 -0.94
CA ALA A 24 12.36 -15.42 -1.65
C ALA A 24 13.24 -16.34 -0.76
N PRO A 25 14.16 -15.82 0.09
CA PRO A 25 14.94 -16.66 1.00
C PRO A 25 14.10 -17.39 2.05
N LEU A 26 12.88 -16.93 2.33
CA LEU A 26 11.93 -17.57 3.24
C LEU A 26 11.11 -18.67 2.53
N GLY A 27 11.30 -18.88 1.23
CA GLY A 27 10.53 -19.82 0.43
C GLY A 27 9.07 -19.40 0.20
N LEU A 28 8.75 -18.12 0.45
CA LEU A 28 7.40 -17.58 0.27
C LEU A 28 7.20 -17.05 -1.15
N GLN A 29 5.98 -17.17 -1.65
CA GLN A 29 5.54 -16.55 -2.89
C GLN A 29 4.52 -15.46 -2.58
N VAL A 30 4.62 -14.33 -3.28
CA VAL A 30 3.73 -13.19 -3.11
C VAL A 30 3.29 -12.66 -4.46
N GLU A 31 2.03 -12.24 -4.53
CA GLU A 31 1.39 -11.64 -5.70
C GLU A 31 0.72 -10.32 -5.32
N ALA A 32 0.51 -9.45 -6.30
CA ALA A 32 -0.20 -8.19 -6.08
C ALA A 32 -1.72 -8.40 -6.19
N MET A 33 -2.44 -8.01 -5.13
CA MET A 33 -3.91 -8.02 -5.09
C MET A 33 -4.54 -6.71 -5.57
N GLY A 34 -3.75 -5.84 -6.21
CA GLY A 34 -4.09 -4.47 -6.59
C GLY A 34 -3.10 -3.44 -6.04
N GLY A 35 -3.32 -2.16 -6.34
CA GLY A 35 -2.54 -1.08 -5.73
C GLY A 35 -3.23 0.28 -5.77
N GLY A 36 -2.49 1.28 -5.30
CA GLY A 36 -2.93 2.67 -5.14
C GLY A 36 -1.77 3.53 -4.65
N LYS A 37 -2.06 4.73 -4.20
CA LYS A 37 -1.11 5.72 -3.67
C LYS A 37 -1.39 5.97 -2.20
N MET A 38 -0.37 6.49 -1.53
CA MET A 38 -0.44 6.89 -0.14
C MET A 38 0.25 8.24 0.03
N GLU A 39 -0.44 9.15 0.69
CA GLU A 39 0.17 10.35 1.26
C GLU A 39 0.30 10.14 2.76
N HIS A 40 1.53 10.27 3.27
CA HIS A 40 1.83 10.11 4.69
C HIS A 40 2.38 11.44 5.21
N SER A 41 1.65 12.03 6.17
CA SER A 41 2.01 13.28 6.84
C SER A 41 2.27 13.00 8.33
N PRO A 42 3.51 12.67 8.72
CA PRO A 42 3.84 12.31 10.10
C PRO A 42 3.52 13.42 11.12
N GLU A 43 3.73 14.68 10.75
CA GLU A 43 3.53 15.85 11.60
C GLU A 43 2.05 16.02 11.99
N GLN A 44 1.14 15.58 11.12
CA GLN A 44 -0.31 15.63 11.35
C GLN A 44 -0.86 14.29 11.85
N GLN A 45 -0.03 13.25 11.92
CA GLN A 45 -0.44 11.87 12.17
C GLN A 45 -1.56 11.42 11.22
N VAL A 46 -1.42 11.75 9.93
CA VAL A 46 -2.42 11.44 8.90
C VAL A 46 -1.81 10.54 7.83
N ILE A 47 -2.56 9.51 7.43
CA ILE A 47 -2.30 8.72 6.23
C ILE A 47 -3.55 8.74 5.35
N HIS A 48 -3.39 9.11 4.09
CA HIS A 48 -4.45 9.09 3.09
C HIS A 48 -4.12 8.07 1.99
N VAL A 49 -5.03 7.13 1.75
CA VAL A 49 -4.91 6.06 0.76
C VAL A 49 -5.89 6.29 -0.39
N PHE A 50 -5.41 6.31 -1.63
CA PHE A 50 -6.24 6.70 -2.79
C PHE A 50 -5.69 6.15 -4.12
N GLY A 51 -6.38 6.43 -5.23
CA GLY A 51 -5.92 6.07 -6.58
C GLY A 51 -5.94 4.59 -6.91
N VAL A 52 -5.23 4.24 -7.98
CA VAL A 52 -5.26 2.91 -8.58
C VAL A 52 -3.88 2.54 -9.12
N SER A 53 -3.52 1.25 -9.09
CA SER A 53 -2.34 0.78 -9.82
C SER A 53 -2.66 0.62 -11.30
N GLN A 54 -1.83 1.21 -12.16
CA GLN A 54 -1.93 0.99 -13.62
C GLN A 54 -1.62 -0.46 -14.01
N ALA A 55 -0.73 -1.13 -13.25
CA ALA A 55 -0.32 -2.51 -13.53
C ALA A 55 -1.25 -3.56 -12.91
N PHE A 56 -1.79 -3.28 -11.73
CA PHE A 56 -2.51 -4.28 -10.92
C PHE A 56 -3.98 -3.94 -10.66
N GLY A 57 -4.47 -2.80 -11.16
CA GLY A 57 -5.82 -2.33 -10.86
C GLY A 57 -5.99 -1.85 -9.41
N PRO A 58 -7.25 -1.65 -8.96
CA PRO A 58 -7.53 -1.07 -7.65
C PRO A 58 -7.31 -2.07 -6.52
N ALA A 59 -6.64 -1.64 -5.46
CA ALA A 59 -6.58 -2.39 -4.21
C ALA A 59 -7.88 -2.23 -3.40
N ASN A 60 -8.12 -3.16 -2.48
CA ASN A 60 -9.15 -2.98 -1.46
C ASN A 60 -8.69 -1.99 -0.38
N HIS A 61 -8.91 -0.69 -0.60
CA HIS A 61 -8.47 0.36 0.32
C HIS A 61 -9.10 0.28 1.72
N LYS A 62 -10.30 -0.30 1.86
CA LYS A 62 -10.90 -0.54 3.19
C LYS A 62 -10.07 -1.51 4.01
N LEU A 63 -9.59 -2.57 3.38
CA LEU A 63 -8.70 -3.54 4.02
C LEU A 63 -7.30 -2.94 4.27
N THR A 64 -6.76 -2.19 3.32
CA THR A 64 -5.50 -1.44 3.50
C THR A 64 -5.59 -0.52 4.72
N SER A 65 -6.66 0.27 4.84
CA SER A 65 -6.90 1.17 5.98
C SER A 65 -6.97 0.39 7.30
N SER A 66 -7.67 -0.75 7.33
CA SER A 66 -7.76 -1.58 8.53
C SER A 66 -6.40 -2.10 9.00
N ILE A 67 -5.54 -2.51 8.08
CA ILE A 67 -4.16 -2.95 8.39
C ILE A 67 -3.33 -1.76 8.91
N LEU A 68 -3.48 -0.58 8.29
CA LEU A 68 -2.78 0.62 8.73
C LEU A 68 -3.23 1.06 10.13
N CYS A 69 -4.53 0.97 10.45
CA CYS A 69 -5.04 1.31 11.79
C CYS A 69 -4.41 0.43 12.89
N GLN A 70 -4.07 -0.83 12.57
CA GLN A 70 -3.39 -1.72 13.50
C GLN A 70 -1.91 -1.35 13.68
N SER A 71 -1.24 -0.97 12.60
CA SER A 71 0.19 -0.59 12.61
C SER A 71 0.45 0.84 13.11
N PHE A 72 -0.51 1.75 12.91
CA PHE A 72 -0.43 3.18 13.25
C PHE A 72 -1.66 3.59 14.08
N PRO A 73 -1.80 3.09 15.33
CA PRO A 73 -3.03 3.25 16.11
C PRO A 73 -3.36 4.71 16.50
N LEU A 74 -2.38 5.61 16.42
CA LEU A 74 -2.56 7.03 16.70
C LEU A 74 -2.84 7.86 15.46
N TYR A 75 -2.75 7.26 14.27
CA TYR A 75 -2.91 7.99 13.02
C TYR A 75 -4.37 8.01 12.61
N LYS A 76 -4.78 9.15 12.03
CA LYS A 76 -6.04 9.26 11.32
C LYS A 76 -5.84 8.77 9.90
N ILE A 77 -6.56 7.71 9.53
CA ILE A 77 -6.44 7.07 8.22
C ILE A 77 -7.70 7.30 7.41
N PHE A 78 -7.54 7.76 6.18
CA PHE A 78 -8.64 8.05 5.26
C PHE A 78 -8.44 7.34 3.93
N ILE A 79 -9.56 7.00 3.30
CA ILE A 79 -9.56 6.46 1.94
C ILE A 79 -10.38 7.38 1.05
N SER A 80 -9.93 7.59 -0.19
CA SER A 80 -10.77 8.15 -1.25
C SER A 80 -10.81 7.20 -2.43
N SER A 81 -11.99 7.08 -3.04
CA SER A 81 -12.12 6.53 -4.38
C SER A 81 -11.91 7.67 -5.35
N ASP A 82 -11.01 7.49 -6.32
CA ASP A 82 -11.00 8.35 -7.50
C ASP A 82 -12.14 7.87 -8.42
N ASP A 83 -13.39 8.03 -7.97
CA ASP A 83 -14.57 7.87 -8.83
C ASP A 83 -14.73 9.18 -9.62
N ALA A 84 -13.99 9.31 -10.72
CA ALA A 84 -14.18 10.32 -11.75
C ALA A 84 -13.96 9.71 -13.15
#